data_AF-A0A2T4TNV0-F1
#
_entry.id   AF-A0A2T4TNV0-F1
#
_cell.length_a   1.000
_cell.length_b   1.000
_cell.length_c   1.000
_cell.angle_alpha   90.00
_cell.angle_beta   90.00
_cell.angle_gamma   90.00
#
_symmetry.space_group_name_H-M   'P 1'
#
loop_
_entity.id
_entity.type
_entity.pdbx_description
1 polymer ?
#
loop_
_entity_poly.entity_id
_entity_poly.type
_entity_poly.pdbx_seq_one_letter_code
_entity_poly.pdbx_strand_id
1 'polypeptide(L)'
;MKINLSIIAVCLAFFSSCGNKQSENKLEAVVDSFAVHYFNCQYRESMPFVTRDSRKWLYYAASQMYQADIDTLHAQTEGATHELENIALERNDSCAHIRIHVKNFLQLDTIGQIGHFINNATFVVQAVKENGKWKIKMEGLPQSEKKNHD
;
A
#
# COMPACT_ATOMS: atom_id res chain seq x y z
N MET A 1 -49.94 -45.73 21.04
CA MET A 1 -48.65 -45.06 20.76
C MET A 1 -48.93 -43.63 20.32
N LYS A 2 -48.50 -42.64 21.11
CA LYS A 2 -48.61 -41.21 20.75
C LYS A 2 -47.18 -40.70 20.57
N ILE A 3 -46.83 -40.27 19.36
CA ILE A 3 -45.51 -39.69 19.07
C ILE A 3 -45.71 -38.17 19.13
N ASN A 4 -45.22 -37.54 20.21
CA ASN A 4 -45.17 -36.09 20.32
C ASN A 4 -43.88 -35.62 19.64
N LEU A 5 -43.99 -34.92 18.51
CA LEU A 5 -42.85 -34.30 17.84
C LEU A 5 -42.79 -32.82 18.26
N SER A 6 -41.96 -32.52 19.26
CA SER A 6 -41.64 -31.13 19.62
C SER A 6 -40.68 -30.55 18.58
N ILE A 7 -41.08 -29.46 17.95
CA ILE A 7 -40.26 -28.69 17.00
C ILE A 7 -39.23 -27.90 17.82
N ILE A 8 -37.97 -28.34 17.80
CA ILE A 8 -36.85 -27.55 18.32
C ILE A 8 -36.26 -26.77 17.14
N ALA A 9 -36.66 -25.50 17.02
CA ALA A 9 -36.03 -24.55 16.10
C ALA A 9 -34.69 -24.09 16.70
N VAL A 10 -33.59 -24.76 16.33
CA VAL A 10 -32.23 -24.29 16.64
C VAL A 10 -31.88 -23.18 15.64
N CYS A 11 -32.03 -21.94 16.07
CA CYS A 11 -31.45 -20.80 15.37
C CYS A 11 -29.92 -20.82 15.58
N LEU A 12 -29.19 -21.44 14.64
CA LEU A 12 -27.73 -21.25 14.54
C LEU A 12 -27.45 -19.83 14.02
N ALA A 13 -27.27 -18.89 14.94
CA ALA A 13 -26.58 -17.65 14.65
C ALA A 13 -25.08 -17.96 14.45
N PHE A 14 -24.70 -18.30 13.22
CA PHE A 14 -23.30 -18.32 12.84
C PHE A 14 -22.79 -16.89 12.75
N PHE A 15 -21.95 -16.52 13.72
CA PHE A 15 -21.15 -15.30 13.67
C PHE A 15 -20.32 -15.28 12.39
N SER A 16 -20.58 -14.26 11.55
CA SER A 16 -19.93 -14.08 10.25
C SER A 16 -18.47 -13.64 10.43
N SER A 17 -17.55 -14.60 10.58
CA SER A 17 -16.10 -14.35 10.54
C SER A 17 -15.55 -14.17 9.11
N CYS A 18 -16.42 -14.07 8.10
CA CYS A 18 -16.03 -13.98 6.68
C CYS A 18 -15.72 -12.53 6.23
N GLY A 19 -16.09 -11.52 7.03
CA GLY A 19 -15.86 -10.11 6.69
C GLY A 19 -14.38 -9.70 6.71
N ASN A 20 -13.61 -10.20 7.68
CA ASN A 20 -12.23 -9.74 7.90
C ASN A 20 -11.29 -10.16 6.77
N LYS A 21 -11.33 -11.45 6.36
CA LYS A 21 -10.49 -11.97 5.26
C LYS A 21 -10.74 -11.24 3.93
N GLN A 22 -12.00 -10.95 3.60
CA GLN A 22 -12.31 -10.23 2.36
C GLN A 22 -11.82 -8.78 2.41
N SER A 23 -11.83 -8.15 3.58
CA SER A 23 -11.36 -6.77 3.76
C SER A 23 -9.84 -6.65 3.73
N GLU A 24 -9.13 -7.66 4.23
CA GLU A 24 -7.68 -7.80 4.22
C GLU A 24 -7.17 -8.01 2.78
N ASN A 25 -7.76 -8.94 2.02
CA ASN A 25 -7.43 -9.11 0.60
C ASN A 25 -7.65 -7.83 -0.23
N LYS A 26 -8.63 -7.00 0.14
CA LYS A 26 -8.86 -5.70 -0.52
C LYS A 26 -7.84 -4.64 -0.12
N LEU A 27 -7.35 -4.69 1.12
CA LEU A 27 -6.27 -3.81 1.59
C LEU A 27 -4.97 -4.17 0.86
N GLU A 28 -4.59 -5.44 0.87
CA GLU A 28 -3.41 -5.97 0.16
C GLU A 28 -3.40 -5.54 -1.30
N ALA A 29 -4.50 -5.77 -2.04
CA ALA A 29 -4.59 -5.38 -3.44
C ALA A 29 -4.38 -3.87 -3.68
N VAL A 30 -4.86 -3.02 -2.77
CA VAL A 30 -4.64 -1.56 -2.85
C VAL A 30 -3.18 -1.21 -2.58
N VAL A 31 -2.58 -1.83 -1.56
CA VAL A 31 -1.18 -1.59 -1.19
C VAL A 31 -0.24 -2.10 -2.28
N ASP A 32 -0.48 -3.30 -2.82
CA ASP A 32 0.29 -3.87 -3.92
C ASP A 32 0.23 -2.99 -5.16
N SER A 33 -0.98 -2.61 -5.59
CA SER A 33 -1.13 -1.76 -6.77
C SER A 33 -0.47 -0.39 -6.56
N PHE A 34 -0.59 0.18 -5.36
CA PHE A 34 0.14 1.38 -5.01
C PHE A 34 1.66 1.19 -5.11
N ALA A 35 2.20 0.13 -4.52
CA ALA A 35 3.64 -0.13 -4.48
C ALA A 35 4.23 -0.36 -5.88
N VAL A 36 3.57 -1.17 -6.71
CA VAL A 36 3.96 -1.39 -8.11
C VAL A 36 4.12 -0.05 -8.83
N HIS A 37 3.12 0.81 -8.77
CA HIS A 37 3.13 2.07 -9.51
C HIS A 37 4.05 3.11 -8.88
N TYR A 38 3.99 3.29 -7.56
CA TYR A 38 4.71 4.35 -6.86
C TYR A 38 6.22 4.17 -6.94
N PHE A 39 6.73 2.97 -6.67
CA PHE A 39 8.17 2.70 -6.68
C PHE A 39 8.76 2.58 -8.09
N ASN A 40 7.92 2.39 -9.12
CA ASN A 40 8.30 2.52 -10.52
C ASN A 40 8.08 3.94 -11.09
N CYS A 41 7.87 4.94 -10.24
CA CYS A 41 7.64 6.35 -10.60
C CYS A 41 6.42 6.59 -11.52
N GLN A 42 5.46 5.67 -11.54
CA GLN A 42 4.20 5.76 -12.29
C GLN A 42 3.15 6.50 -11.44
N TYR A 43 3.46 7.76 -11.09
CA TYR A 43 2.68 8.51 -10.10
C TYR A 43 1.24 8.79 -10.54
N ARG A 44 0.98 8.87 -11.85
CA ARG A 44 -0.38 9.04 -12.37
C ARG A 44 -1.21 7.78 -12.10
N GLU A 45 -0.60 6.62 -12.25
CA GLU A 45 -1.18 5.30 -12.06
C GLU A 45 -1.37 4.99 -10.57
N SER A 46 -0.59 5.62 -9.67
CA SER A 46 -0.81 5.55 -8.21
C SER A 46 -2.05 6.32 -7.72
N MET A 47 -2.56 7.29 -8.50
CA MET A 47 -3.66 8.19 -8.10
C MET A 47 -4.95 7.48 -7.62
N PRO A 48 -5.40 6.37 -8.22
CA PRO A 48 -6.59 5.65 -7.76
C PRO A 48 -6.40 4.95 -6.42
N PHE A 49 -5.18 4.78 -5.92
CA PHE A 49 -4.91 4.02 -4.70
C PHE A 49 -4.68 4.91 -3.48
N VAL A 50 -4.51 6.22 -3.67
CA VAL A 50 -4.31 7.18 -2.59
C VAL A 50 -5.59 7.94 -2.22
N THR A 51 -5.66 8.47 -0.99
CA THR A 51 -6.73 9.42 -0.61
C THR A 51 -6.70 10.67 -1.50
N ARG A 52 -7.79 11.42 -1.55
CA ARG A 52 -7.84 12.67 -2.34
C ARG A 52 -6.76 13.65 -1.88
N ASP A 53 -6.60 13.80 -0.57
CA ASP A 53 -5.67 14.77 0.02
C ASP A 53 -4.21 14.34 -0.12
N SER A 54 -3.96 13.03 -0.29
CA SER A 54 -2.63 12.47 -0.59
C SER A 54 -2.14 12.80 -2.00
N ARG A 55 -3.02 13.10 -2.97
CA ARG A 55 -2.64 13.29 -4.39
C ARG A 55 -1.60 14.37 -4.59
N LYS A 56 -1.60 15.41 -3.74
CA LYS A 56 -0.59 16.49 -3.76
C LYS A 56 0.85 15.95 -3.64
N TRP A 57 1.06 14.85 -2.94
CA TRP A 57 2.38 14.24 -2.78
C TRP A 57 2.84 13.50 -4.03
N LEU A 58 1.90 12.91 -4.79
CA LEU A 58 2.20 12.33 -6.10
C LEU A 58 2.58 13.41 -7.12
N TYR A 59 1.88 14.55 -7.11
CA TYR A 59 2.26 15.70 -7.92
C TYR A 59 3.62 16.26 -7.52
N TYR A 60 3.87 16.37 -6.21
CA TYR A 60 5.16 16.81 -5.69
C TYR A 60 6.29 15.87 -6.13
N ALA A 61 6.13 14.54 -5.98
CA ALA A 61 7.11 13.56 -6.44
C ALA A 61 7.38 13.69 -7.95
N ALA A 62 6.32 13.77 -8.76
CA ALA A 62 6.43 13.94 -10.21
C ALA A 62 7.18 15.24 -10.58
N SER A 63 6.98 16.33 -9.83
CA SER A 63 7.65 17.61 -10.08
C SER A 63 9.15 17.60 -9.81
N GLN A 64 9.65 16.59 -9.10
CA GLN A 64 11.08 16.40 -8.86
C GLN A 64 11.76 15.56 -9.95
N MET A 65 11.01 14.99 -10.90
CA MET A 65 11.58 14.20 -12.00
C MET A 65 11.99 15.08 -13.17
N TYR A 66 13.22 14.89 -13.64
CA TYR A 66 13.75 15.49 -14.86
C TYR A 66 13.87 14.44 -15.97
N GLN A 67 14.12 14.89 -17.20
CA GLN A 67 14.24 13.98 -18.35
C GLN A 67 15.32 12.90 -18.13
N ALA A 68 16.42 13.23 -17.47
CA ALA A 68 17.49 12.28 -17.15
C ALA A 68 17.03 11.14 -16.22
N ASP A 69 16.09 11.40 -15.31
CA ASP A 69 15.49 10.37 -14.45
C ASP A 69 14.58 9.44 -15.25
N ILE A 70 13.81 10.01 -16.18
CA ILE A 70 12.95 9.26 -17.09
C ILE A 70 13.79 8.36 -18.00
N ASP A 71 14.88 8.90 -18.55
CA ASP A 71 15.80 8.15 -19.41
C ASP A 71 16.46 7.00 -18.63
N THR A 72 16.81 7.24 -17.36
CA THR A 72 17.34 6.22 -16.44
C THR A 72 16.32 5.11 -16.17
N LEU A 73 15.05 5.46 -15.93
CA LEU A 73 13.96 4.48 -15.78
C LEU A 73 13.69 3.70 -17.07
N HIS A 74 13.87 4.29 -18.24
CA HIS A 74 13.70 3.60 -19.52
C HIS A 74 14.87 2.68 -19.86
N ALA A 75 16.07 2.99 -19.37
CA ALA A 75 17.27 2.18 -19.59
C ALA A 75 17.36 0.96 -18.64
N GLN A 76 16.54 0.90 -17.59
CA GLN A 76 16.57 -0.21 -16.63
C GLN A 76 16.12 -1.53 -17.29
N THR A 77 16.81 -2.61 -16.98
CA THR A 77 16.43 -3.96 -17.46
C THR A 77 15.32 -4.59 -16.64
N GLU A 78 15.21 -4.19 -15.36
CA GLU A 78 14.22 -4.66 -14.40
C GLU A 78 13.69 -3.46 -13.62
N GLY A 79 12.38 -3.43 -13.39
CA GLY A 79 11.75 -2.39 -12.58
C GLY A 79 11.91 -2.63 -11.08
N ALA A 80 11.36 -1.71 -10.28
CA ALA A 80 11.26 -1.89 -8.85
C ALA A 80 10.31 -3.06 -8.53
N THR A 81 10.69 -3.86 -7.53
CA THR A 81 9.87 -4.95 -6.98
C THR A 81 9.59 -4.72 -5.52
N HIS A 82 8.50 -5.32 -5.00
CA HIS A 82 8.10 -5.14 -3.62
C HIS A 82 7.55 -6.43 -3.01
N GLU A 83 7.68 -6.53 -1.69
CA GLU A 83 7.14 -7.60 -0.85
C GLU A 83 6.45 -6.97 0.37
N LEU A 84 5.23 -7.39 0.69
CA LEU A 84 4.52 -6.94 1.90
C LEU A 84 4.96 -7.79 3.09
N GLU A 85 5.58 -7.18 4.10
CA GLU A 85 6.12 -7.90 5.26
C GLU A 85 5.10 -8.05 6.40
N ASN A 86 4.36 -6.99 6.70
CA ASN A 86 3.44 -6.94 7.83
C ASN A 86 2.32 -5.92 7.58
N ILE A 87 1.09 -6.30 7.90
CA ILE A 87 -0.10 -5.45 7.88
C ILE A 87 -0.64 -5.36 9.32
N ALA A 88 -0.43 -4.22 9.95
CA ALA A 88 -0.91 -3.95 11.31
C ALA A 88 -2.21 -3.13 11.26
N LEU A 89 -3.35 -3.78 11.44
CA LEU A 89 -4.66 -3.14 11.57
C LEU A 89 -4.81 -2.48 12.95
N GLU A 90 -5.31 -1.23 12.98
CA GLU A 90 -5.70 -0.58 14.22
C GLU A 90 -7.02 -1.13 14.78
N ARG A 91 -7.30 -0.92 16.06
CA ARG A 91 -8.45 -1.53 16.81
C ARG A 91 -9.84 -1.30 16.19
N ASN A 92 -9.98 -0.32 15.30
CA ASN A 92 -11.26 0.03 14.67
C ASN A 92 -11.37 -0.45 13.21
N ASP A 93 -10.39 -1.20 12.70
CA ASP A 93 -10.32 -1.73 11.32
C ASP A 93 -10.53 -0.66 10.22
N SER A 94 -10.24 0.60 10.54
CA SER A 94 -10.36 1.74 9.63
C SER A 94 -9.01 2.32 9.21
N CYS A 95 -7.93 1.87 9.86
CA CYS A 95 -6.56 2.26 9.62
C CYS A 95 -5.66 1.03 9.68
N ALA A 96 -4.64 1.00 8.82
CA ALA A 96 -3.61 -0.02 8.81
C ALA A 96 -2.24 0.62 8.54
N HIS A 97 -1.20 0.06 9.16
CA HIS A 97 0.20 0.38 8.86
C HIS A 97 0.84 -0.82 8.19
N ILE A 98 1.44 -0.61 7.01
CA ILE A 98 1.98 -1.68 6.18
C ILE A 98 3.47 -1.47 5.97
N ARG A 99 4.26 -2.48 6.31
CA ARG A 99 5.68 -2.55 5.98
C ARG A 99 5.85 -3.15 4.59
N ILE A 100 6.52 -2.41 3.71
CA ILE A 100 6.81 -2.80 2.33
C ILE A 100 8.31 -2.86 2.16
N HIS A 101 8.84 -4.03 1.85
CA HIS A 101 10.22 -4.17 1.41
C HIS A 101 10.30 -3.94 -0.10
N VAL A 102 11.12 -3.00 -0.54
CA VAL A 102 11.22 -2.61 -1.95
C VAL A 102 12.65 -2.78 -2.42
N LYS A 103 12.82 -3.33 -3.62
CA LYS A 103 14.12 -3.55 -4.26
C LYS A 103 14.18 -2.79 -5.59
N ASN A 104 15.40 -2.38 -5.96
CA ASN A 104 15.73 -1.80 -7.27
C ASN A 104 14.82 -0.61 -7.66
N PHE A 105 14.67 0.36 -6.76
CA PHE A 105 13.85 1.55 -7.03
C PHE A 105 14.72 2.80 -7.20
N LEU A 106 14.21 3.77 -7.96
CA LEU A 106 14.88 5.05 -8.18
C LEU A 106 14.57 6.01 -7.02
N GLN A 107 15.60 6.56 -6.39
CA GLN A 107 15.49 7.58 -5.34
C GLN A 107 15.85 8.96 -5.88
N LEU A 108 14.96 9.95 -5.65
CA LEU A 108 15.07 11.34 -6.14
C LEU A 108 15.51 12.33 -5.04
N ASP A 109 16.27 11.88 -4.04
CA ASP A 109 16.49 12.61 -2.76
C ASP A 109 17.36 13.86 -2.82
N THR A 110 17.93 14.18 -3.99
CA THR A 110 18.87 15.29 -4.15
C THR A 110 18.40 16.23 -5.26
N ILE A 111 17.87 17.39 -4.85
CA ILE A 111 17.40 18.43 -5.78
C ILE A 111 18.52 18.81 -6.75
N GLY A 112 18.25 18.68 -8.05
CA GLY A 112 19.18 19.04 -9.12
C GLY A 112 20.23 17.96 -9.45
N GLN A 113 20.12 16.76 -8.88
CA GLN A 113 20.89 15.59 -9.29
C GLN A 113 19.98 14.54 -9.91
N ILE A 114 20.56 13.73 -10.79
CA ILE A 114 19.89 12.56 -11.35
C ILE A 114 19.66 11.57 -10.20
N GLY A 115 18.46 11.00 -10.14
CA GLY A 115 18.12 9.95 -9.20
C GLY A 115 19.07 8.75 -9.32
N HIS A 116 19.20 8.02 -8.23
CA HIS A 116 20.06 6.84 -8.18
C HIS A 116 19.27 5.63 -7.73
N PHE A 117 19.65 4.45 -8.22
CA PHE A 117 19.00 3.21 -7.83
C PHE A 117 19.45 2.76 -6.44
N ILE A 118 18.47 2.37 -5.64
CA ILE A 118 18.66 1.75 -4.33
C ILE A 118 18.36 0.27 -4.44
N ASN A 119 19.31 -0.56 -4.01
CA ASN A 119 19.18 -2.01 -4.06
C ASN A 119 18.00 -2.50 -3.22
N ASN A 120 17.83 -1.99 -2.01
CA ASN A 120 16.70 -2.29 -1.15
C ASN A 120 16.48 -1.25 -0.05
N ALA A 121 15.22 -1.07 0.32
CA ALA A 121 14.81 -0.34 1.52
C ALA A 121 13.43 -0.83 2.00
N THR A 122 13.12 -0.62 3.27
CA THR A 122 11.79 -0.88 3.83
C THR A 122 11.07 0.43 4.09
N PHE A 123 9.79 0.49 3.72
CA PHE A 123 8.92 1.65 3.87
C PHE A 123 7.74 1.29 4.77
N VAL A 124 7.27 2.25 5.55
CA VAL A 124 6.00 2.15 6.27
C VAL A 124 4.99 3.08 5.61
N VAL A 125 3.88 2.51 5.14
CA VAL A 125 2.78 3.28 4.57
C VAL A 125 1.53 3.11 5.41
N GLN A 126 0.72 4.17 5.47
CA GLN A 126 -0.57 4.14 6.14
C GLN A 126 -1.68 3.94 5.11
N ALA A 127 -2.61 3.03 5.39
CA ALA A 127 -3.86 2.88 4.66
C ALA A 127 -5.04 3.24 5.57
N VAL A 128 -6.05 3.91 5.02
CA VAL A 128 -7.28 4.30 5.71
C VAL A 128 -8.50 3.88 4.90
N LYS A 129 -9.61 3.64 5.60
CA LYS A 129 -10.88 3.26 4.98
C LYS A 129 -11.77 4.49 4.79
N GLU A 130 -11.92 4.94 3.55
CA GLU A 130 -12.82 6.04 3.17
C GLU A 130 -14.03 5.48 2.43
N ASN A 131 -15.25 5.73 2.94
CA ASN A 131 -16.50 5.24 2.34
C ASN A 131 -16.48 3.72 2.04
N GLY A 132 -15.91 2.94 2.96
CA GLY A 132 -15.80 1.49 2.85
C GLY A 132 -14.70 0.97 1.92
N LYS A 133 -13.87 1.84 1.33
CA LYS A 133 -12.76 1.47 0.45
C LYS A 133 -11.42 1.84 1.07
N TRP A 134 -10.44 0.95 0.97
CA TRP A 134 -9.07 1.23 1.40
C TRP A 134 -8.38 2.19 0.44
N LYS A 135 -7.57 3.10 1.01
CA LYS A 135 -6.74 4.09 0.31
C LYS A 135 -5.47 4.35 1.09
N ILE A 136 -4.36 4.59 0.38
CA ILE A 136 -3.11 5.03 0.99
C ILE A 136 -3.19 6.50 1.41
N LYS A 137 -2.99 6.74 2.70
CA LYS A 137 -2.87 8.07 3.29
C LYS A 137 -1.39 8.46 3.34
N MET A 138 -1.09 9.65 2.82
CA MET A 138 0.26 10.19 2.73
C MET A 138 0.29 11.53 3.46
N GLU A 139 1.22 11.66 4.40
CA GLU A 139 1.51 12.93 5.10
C GLU A 139 2.81 13.58 4.60
N GLY A 140 3.48 12.91 3.66
CA GLY A 140 4.69 13.31 2.95
C GLY A 140 5.02 12.27 1.87
N LEU A 141 6.17 12.40 1.21
CA LEU A 141 6.71 11.31 0.40
C LEU A 141 7.07 10.12 1.32
N PRO A 142 6.68 8.87 0.99
CA PRO A 142 7.17 7.67 1.65
C PRO A 142 8.66 7.75 1.94
N GLN A 143 9.01 7.61 3.22
CA GLN A 143 10.38 7.59 3.68
C GLN A 143 10.75 6.16 4.01
N SER A 144 11.97 5.76 3.63
CA SER A 144 12.50 4.49 4.08
C SER A 144 12.74 4.56 5.58
N GLU A 145 12.60 3.43 6.26
CA GLU A 145 13.13 3.28 7.60
C GLU A 145 14.63 3.50 7.52
N LYS A 146 15.15 4.45 8.31
CA LYS A 146 16.59 4.63 8.43
C LYS A 146 17.15 3.29 8.89
N LYS A 147 18.04 2.68 8.10
CA LYS A 147 18.91 1.64 8.64
C LYS A 147 19.67 2.30 9.79
N ASN A 148 19.44 1.84 11.02
CA ASN A 148 20.41 2.08 12.08
C ASN A 148 21.72 1.53 11.53
N HIS A 149 22.67 2.43 11.25
CA HIS A 149 24.05 2.03 11.11
C HIS A 149 24.48 1.61 12.52
N ASP A 150 24.43 0.31 12.79
CA ASP A 150 25.18 -0.28 13.90
C ASP A 150 26.69 -0.10 13.66
#